data_AF-A0A348WQN1-F1
#
_entry.id   AF-A0A348WQN1-F1
#
_cell.length_a   1.000
_cell.length_b   1.000
_cell.length_c   1.000
_cell.angle_alpha   90.00
_cell.angle_beta   90.00
_cell.angle_gamma   90.00
#
_symmetry.space_group_name_H-M   'P 1'
#
loop_
_entity.id
_entity.type
_entity.pdbx_description
1 polymer ?
#
loop_
_entity_poly.entity_id
_entity_poly.type
_entity_poly.pdbx_seq_one_letter_code
_entity_poly.pdbx_strand_id
1 'polypeptide(L)' 'NTIHNLHFYQRVMQGMRDALDAGTFDDYVNAFYAARGQSVPSLD' A
#
# COMPACT_ATOMS: atom_id res chain seq x y z
N ASN A 1 13.89 14.79 -4.77
CA ASN A 1 13.17 13.51 -4.59
C ASN A 1 14.17 12.39 -4.90
N THR A 2 14.79 11.80 -3.87
CA THR A 2 15.98 10.93 -4.03
C THR A 2 15.61 9.53 -4.53
N ILE A 3 16.61 8.74 -4.94
CA ILE A 3 16.47 7.33 -5.36
C ILE A 3 15.73 6.49 -4.30
N HIS A 4 15.92 6.79 -3.01
CA HIS A 4 15.21 6.13 -1.91
C HIS A 4 13.69 6.24 -2.01
N ASN A 5 13.17 7.44 -2.29
CA ASN A 5 11.73 7.65 -2.43
C ASN A 5 11.17 6.88 -3.64
N LEU A 6 11.92 6.83 -4.75
CA LEU A 6 11.51 6.06 -5.92
C LEU A 6 11.40 4.56 -5.59
N HIS A 7 12.40 3.97 -4.93
CA HIS A 7 12.34 2.57 -4.51
C HIS A 7 11.18 2.30 -3.55
N PHE A 8 10.95 3.21 -2.61
CA PHE A 8 9.82 3.11 -1.70
C PHE A 8 8.50 3.04 -2.46
N TYR A 9 8.21 3.98 -3.35
CA TYR A 9 6.98 3.98 -4.13
C TYR A 9 6.88 2.80 -5.09
N GLN A 10 7.98 2.36 -5.71
CA GLN A 10 7.97 1.15 -6.54
C GLN A 10 7.54 -0.08 -5.75
N ARG A 11 8.03 -0.24 -4.51
CA ARG A 11 7.63 -1.35 -3.63
C ARG A 11 6.17 -1.26 -3.21
N VAL A 12 5.68 -0.07 -2.88
CA VAL A 12 4.26 0.16 -2.55
C VAL A 12 3.37 -0.20 -3.73
N MET A 13 3.70 0.25 -4.93
CA MET A 13 2.90 -0.04 -6.12
C MET A 13 2.97 -1.51 -6.53
N GLN A 14 4.09 -2.20 -6.26
CA GLN A 14 4.17 -3.65 -6.49
C GLN A 14 3.22 -4.40 -5.55
N GLY A 15 3.25 -4.11 -4.25
CA GLY A 15 2.35 -4.76 -3.29
C GLY A 15 0.87 -4.52 -3.61
N MET A 16 0.53 -3.31 -4.08
CA MET A 16 -0.83 -3.01 -4.55
C MET A 16 -1.25 -3.89 -5.74
N ARG A 17 -0.38 -4.07 -6.74
CA ARG A 17 -0.67 -4.92 -7.89
C ARG A 17 -0.82 -6.38 -7.50
N ASP A 18 0.10 -6.90 -6.67
CA ASP A 18 0.05 -8.29 -6.21
C ASP A 18 -1.25 -8.57 -5.44
N ALA A 19 -1.70 -7.62 -4.61
CA ALA A 19 -2.96 -7.74 -3.87
C ALA A 19 -4.20 -7.65 -4.76
N LEU A 20 -4.17 -6.83 -5.81
CA LEU A 20 -5.24 -6.77 -6.81
C LEU A 20 -5.34 -8.10 -7.58
N ASP A 21 -4.21 -8.64 -8.02
CA ASP A 21 -4.14 -9.91 -8.75
C ASP A 21 -4.64 -11.09 -7.88
N ALA A 22 -4.38 -11.04 -6.57
CA ALA A 22 -4.84 -12.04 -5.60
C ALA A 22 -6.27 -11.80 -5.08
N GLY A 23 -6.90 -10.66 -5.39
CA GLY A 23 -8.20 -10.27 -4.84
C GLY A 23 -8.19 -9.92 -3.35
N THR A 24 -7.02 -9.59 -2.78
CA THR A 24 -6.79 -9.28 -1.35
C THR A 24 -6.42 -7.81 -1.13
N PHE A 25 -6.88 -6.91 -2.00
CA PHE A 25 -6.53 -5.49 -1.95
C PHE A 25 -6.93 -4.82 -0.62
N ASP A 26 -8.11 -5.12 -0.09
CA ASP A 26 -8.58 -4.55 1.18
C ASP A 26 -7.67 -4.93 2.35
N ASP A 27 -7.21 -6.19 2.40
CA ASP A 27 -6.27 -6.67 3.42
C ASP A 27 -4.93 -5.95 3.32
N TYR A 28 -4.43 -5.74 2.08
CA TYR A 28 -3.22 -4.98 1.85
C TYR A 28 -3.33 -3.54 2.33
N VAL A 29 -4.43 -2.85 2.02
CA VAL A 29 -4.68 -1.48 2.46
C VAL A 29 -4.73 -1.41 4.00
N ASN A 30 -5.46 -2.33 4.64
CA ASN A 30 -5.52 -2.40 6.10
C ASN A 30 -4.13 -2.59 6.73
N ALA A 31 -3.35 -3.55 6.23
CA ALA A 31 -2.00 -3.81 6.73
C ALA A 31 -1.06 -2.60 6.52
N PHE A 32 -1.17 -1.94 5.36
CA PHE A 32 -0.35 -0.78 5.01
C PHE A 32 -0.60 0.41 5.94
N TYR A 33 -1.86 0.73 6.24
CA TYR A 33 -2.21 1.80 7.17
C TYR A 33 -1.93 1.41 8.63
N ALA A 34 -2.18 0.15 9.02
CA ALA A 34 -1.86 -0.35 10.36
C ALA A 34 -0.36 -0.26 10.67
N ALA A 35 0.51 -0.57 9.71
CA ALA A 35 1.97 -0.42 9.85
C ALA A 35 2.42 1.02 10.10
N ARG A 36 1.57 2.01 9.77
CA ARG A 36 1.80 3.44 10.00
C ARG A 36 1.10 3.96 11.26
N GLY A 37 0.40 3.10 12.00
CA GLY A 37 -0.45 3.49 13.13
C GLY A 37 -1.65 4.35 12.70
N GLN A 38 -2.09 4.21 11.44
CA GLN A 38 -3.17 4.98 10.85
C GLN A 38 -4.37 4.07 10.57
N SER A 39 -5.57 4.65 10.60
CA SER A 39 -6.76 3.98 10.08
C SER A 39 -6.88 4.18 8.57
N VAL A 40 -7.51 3.22 7.90
CA VAL A 40 -7.86 3.37 6.47
C VAL A 40 -8.85 4.54 6.33
N PRO A 41 -8.59 5.50 5.43
CA PRO A 41 -9.52 6.61 5.19
C PRO A 41 -10.84 6.11 4.58
N SER A 42 -11.93 6.79 4.91
CA SER A 42 -13.24 6.55 4.27
C SER A 42 -13.20 6.96 2.81
N LEU A 43 -13.86 6.18 1.95
CA LEU A 43 -14.10 6.52 0.55
C LEU A 43 -15.38 7.38 0.51
N ASP A 44 -15.23 8.70 0.60
CA ASP A 44 -16.33 9.64 0.35
C ASP A 44 -16.68 9.75 -1.15
#